data_AF-A0A318JKW1-F1
#
_entry.id   AF-A0A318JKW1-F1
#
_cell.length_a   1.000
_cell.length_b   1.000
_cell.length_c   1.000
_cell.angle_alpha   90.00
_cell.angle_beta   90.00
_cell.angle_gamma   90.00
#
_symmetry.space_group_name_H-M   'P 1'
#
loop_
_entity.id
_entity.type
_entity.pdbx_description
1 polymer ?
#
loop_
_entity_poly.entity_id
_entity_poly.type
_entity_poly.pdbx_seq_one_letter_code
_entity_poly.pdbx_strand_id
1 'polypeptide(L)'
;MNNANDSHSRTTESAMRNAYDTVYRLRQESLDATSSKEYRALRAKAERVDRRWRSRSDRWSAEWAFLDQAVQGWAERPAEMRRTRYNTLRKVVSGASALDEVRVEVASLLQADRLTGRGQRSLNNRRATVAALAYLVSYRELRCPNESRATVTSWWQAREWLFAWAAEAADGEQDTEAEIIAVDYVSGHDYPLLTADGLTHDELRTELVRLGELFGDIHRDGQRFSTEPRYDHLTAAYVEAFAAANHPDAGEHRLEYRLRADDLRDQALAVATYLGTPSADHLAALDCEYTQRTKPLPSPSWSWLDRCVKQAEHARETLYSEAFTIRYGLTAGRGLQLGWSPVQRESRWQAYEIHLSRGNDLQTVIGCYRSLGDLLYAVHEWGNEQGLPHEVRVHPYALERLRAWDDYVTSFEYRVAAGALLREAIRTGKPYELLPAETLASPWAMEERAEFLRSFHEDAA
;
A
#
# COMPACT_ATOMS: atom_id res chain seq x y z
N MET A 1 -16.55 49.06 -22.11
CA MET A 1 -16.81 48.52 -20.75
C MET A 1 -15.96 47.29 -20.38
N ASN A 2 -14.99 46.84 -21.19
CA ASN A 2 -14.19 45.63 -20.91
C ASN A 2 -12.97 45.82 -19.98
N ASN A 3 -12.47 47.04 -19.78
CA ASN A 3 -11.21 47.26 -19.03
C ASN A 3 -11.30 47.08 -17.51
N ALA A 4 -12.50 47.16 -16.91
CA ALA A 4 -12.67 47.02 -15.46
C ALA A 4 -12.74 45.54 -15.01
N ASN A 5 -13.23 44.64 -15.86
CA ASN A 5 -13.25 43.20 -15.58
C ASN A 5 -11.85 42.57 -15.70
N ASP A 6 -11.06 43.02 -16.66
CA ASP A 6 -9.69 42.54 -16.87
C ASP A 6 -8.73 42.91 -15.73
N SER A 7 -8.86 44.11 -15.17
CA SER A 7 -8.03 44.55 -14.05
C SER A 7 -8.35 43.78 -12.76
N HIS A 8 -9.63 43.55 -12.47
CA HIS A 8 -10.07 42.77 -11.31
C HIS A 8 -9.70 41.27 -11.43
N SER A 9 -9.73 40.73 -12.65
CA SER A 9 -9.26 39.37 -12.92
C SER A 9 -7.75 39.24 -12.69
N ARG A 10 -6.93 40.18 -13.17
CA ARG A 10 -5.46 40.13 -13.03
C ARG A 10 -5.00 40.28 -11.57
N THR A 11 -5.67 41.13 -10.79
CA THR A 11 -5.37 41.29 -9.37
C THR A 11 -5.73 40.03 -8.57
N THR A 12 -6.84 39.37 -8.92
CA THR A 12 -7.25 38.11 -8.30
C THR A 12 -6.29 36.96 -8.66
N GLU A 13 -5.85 36.87 -9.92
CA GLU A 13 -4.83 35.91 -10.37
C GLU A 13 -3.54 36.07 -9.55
N SER A 14 -3.05 37.30 -9.43
CA SER A 14 -1.81 37.60 -8.70
C SER A 14 -1.93 37.25 -7.22
N ALA A 15 -3.08 37.51 -6.61
CA ALA A 15 -3.37 37.14 -5.23
C ALA A 15 -3.39 35.60 -5.04
N MET A 16 -4.00 34.86 -5.98
CA MET A 16 -4.00 33.40 -5.97
C MET A 16 -2.58 32.84 -6.05
N ARG A 17 -1.78 33.31 -7.01
CA ARG A 17 -0.41 32.82 -7.20
C ARG A 17 0.48 33.08 -5.99
N ASN A 18 0.40 34.28 -5.39
CA ASN A 18 1.15 34.62 -4.19
C ASN A 18 0.71 33.82 -2.95
N ALA A 19 -0.59 33.55 -2.84
CA ALA A 19 -1.11 32.69 -1.79
C ALA A 19 -0.62 31.25 -1.96
N TYR A 20 -0.55 30.77 -3.21
CA TYR A 20 -0.01 29.45 -3.51
C TYR A 20 1.48 29.33 -3.15
N ASP A 21 2.29 30.34 -3.49
CA ASP A 21 3.70 30.41 -3.07
C ASP A 21 3.83 30.34 -1.54
N THR A 22 2.91 30.99 -0.82
CA THR A 22 2.86 30.94 0.65
C THR A 22 2.51 29.54 1.15
N VAL A 23 1.51 28.87 0.56
CA VAL A 23 1.13 27.49 0.90
C VAL A 23 2.29 26.55 0.65
N TYR A 24 2.91 26.62 -0.53
CA TYR A 24 4.08 25.81 -0.87
C TYR A 24 5.21 26.00 0.13
N ARG A 25 5.58 27.26 0.43
CA ARG A 25 6.61 27.56 1.42
C ARG A 25 6.27 27.00 2.81
N LEU A 26 5.03 27.15 3.29
CA LEU A 26 4.61 26.61 4.59
C LEU A 26 4.67 25.08 4.63
N ARG A 27 4.32 24.40 3.53
CA ARG A 27 4.47 22.94 3.41
C ARG A 27 5.95 22.55 3.49
N GLN A 28 6.83 23.27 2.79
CA GLN A 28 8.28 23.04 2.84
C GLN A 28 8.87 23.32 4.23
N GLU A 29 8.58 24.48 4.83
CA GLU A 29 9.02 24.83 6.19
C GLU A 29 8.53 23.81 7.24
N SER A 30 7.33 23.23 7.04
CA SER A 30 6.83 22.20 7.94
C SER A 30 7.72 20.96 7.96
N LEU A 31 8.34 20.60 6.83
CA LEU A 31 9.21 19.43 6.72
C LEU A 31 10.55 19.61 7.45
N ASP A 32 10.98 20.86 7.62
CA ASP A 32 12.17 21.24 8.39
C ASP A 32 11.86 21.53 9.87
N ALA A 33 10.59 21.38 10.29
CA ALA A 33 10.17 21.67 11.64
C ALA A 33 10.87 20.76 12.66
N THR A 34 11.37 21.36 13.74
CA THR A 34 12.12 20.65 14.78
C THR A 34 11.22 19.97 15.81
N SER A 35 9.92 20.27 15.78
CA SER A 35 8.93 19.69 16.68
C SER A 35 7.62 19.37 15.99
N SER A 36 6.93 18.32 16.48
CA SER A 36 5.58 17.95 16.03
C SER A 36 4.56 19.09 16.15
N LYS A 37 4.70 19.96 17.16
CA LYS A 37 3.81 21.11 17.38
C LYS A 37 4.00 22.18 16.30
N GLU A 38 5.25 22.46 15.97
CA GLU A 38 5.62 23.40 14.90
C GLU A 38 5.16 22.90 13.53
N TYR A 39 5.43 21.64 13.21
CA TYR A 39 4.94 20.97 12.00
C TYR A 39 3.43 21.20 11.81
N ARG A 40 2.63 20.86 12.83
CA ARG A 40 1.16 21.03 12.80
C ARG A 40 0.73 22.47 12.65
N ALA A 41 1.39 23.40 13.33
CA ALA A 41 1.05 24.81 13.25
C ALA A 41 1.26 25.35 11.83
N LEU A 42 2.37 24.95 11.17
CA LEU A 42 2.68 25.30 9.79
C LEU A 42 1.71 24.64 8.81
N ARG A 43 1.41 23.35 8.96
CA ARG A 43 0.42 22.63 8.14
C ARG A 43 -0.98 23.20 8.27
N ALA A 44 -1.47 23.41 9.48
CA ALA A 44 -2.77 24.03 9.71
C ALA A 44 -2.84 25.45 9.12
N LYS A 45 -1.72 26.18 9.08
CA LYS A 45 -1.65 27.49 8.42
C LYS A 45 -1.72 27.36 6.90
N ALA A 46 -1.01 26.40 6.31
CA ALA A 46 -1.08 26.09 4.88
C ALA A 46 -2.50 25.67 4.47
N GLU A 47 -3.11 24.73 5.19
CA GLU A 47 -4.47 24.25 4.98
C GLU A 47 -5.52 25.35 5.06
N ARG A 48 -5.41 26.29 6.00
CA ARG A 48 -6.34 27.42 6.07
C ARG A 48 -6.31 28.28 4.82
N VAL A 49 -5.13 28.51 4.25
CA VAL A 49 -4.98 29.28 3.00
C VAL A 49 -5.48 28.46 1.81
N ASP A 50 -5.10 27.19 1.72
CA ASP A 50 -5.53 26.26 0.67
C ASP A 50 -7.05 26.11 0.63
N ARG A 51 -7.68 25.82 1.78
CA ARG A 51 -9.13 25.68 1.93
C ARG A 51 -9.87 26.94 1.49
N ARG A 52 -9.35 28.13 1.79
CA ARG A 52 -9.95 29.42 1.39
C ARG A 52 -10.02 29.57 -0.13
N TRP A 53 -9.05 29.05 -0.88
CA TRP A 53 -9.04 29.12 -2.34
C TRP A 53 -9.87 28.01 -2.97
N ARG A 54 -9.76 26.78 -2.46
CA ARG A 54 -10.56 25.63 -2.92
C ARG A 54 -12.07 25.81 -2.69
N SER A 55 -12.47 26.48 -1.61
CA SER A 55 -13.90 26.67 -1.29
C SER A 55 -14.58 27.82 -2.05
N ARG A 56 -13.86 28.52 -2.94
CA ARG A 56 -14.46 29.58 -3.75
C ARG A 56 -15.44 28.99 -4.77
N SER A 57 -16.50 29.73 -5.05
CA SER A 57 -17.50 29.38 -6.07
C SER A 57 -17.16 29.90 -7.47
N ASP A 58 -16.01 30.54 -7.65
CA ASP A 58 -15.57 31.07 -8.93
C ASP A 58 -14.46 30.22 -9.57
N ARG A 59 -14.10 30.57 -10.81
CA ARG A 59 -13.10 29.83 -11.59
C ARG A 59 -11.75 29.66 -10.90
N TRP A 60 -11.40 30.52 -9.94
CA TRP A 60 -10.11 30.47 -9.27
C TRP A 60 -9.95 29.25 -8.35
N SER A 61 -11.04 28.59 -7.95
CA SER A 61 -10.96 27.29 -7.28
C SER A 61 -10.40 26.21 -8.22
N ALA A 62 -10.88 26.16 -9.47
CA ALA A 62 -10.38 25.23 -10.48
C ALA A 62 -8.92 25.53 -10.86
N GLU A 63 -8.56 26.82 -11.03
CA GLU A 63 -7.18 27.23 -11.31
C GLU A 63 -6.22 26.92 -10.17
N TRP A 64 -6.69 27.05 -8.91
CA TRP A 64 -5.93 26.64 -7.74
C TRP A 64 -5.69 25.13 -7.75
N ALA A 65 -6.72 24.33 -8.00
CA ALA A 65 -6.61 22.88 -8.11
C ALA A 65 -5.66 22.47 -9.25
N PHE A 66 -5.72 23.14 -10.39
CA PHE A 66 -4.80 22.91 -11.52
C PHE A 66 -3.35 23.24 -11.16
N LEU A 67 -3.09 24.36 -10.45
CA LEU A 67 -1.74 24.70 -9.98
C LEU A 67 -1.22 23.67 -8.97
N ASP A 68 -2.07 23.19 -8.07
CA ASP A 68 -1.72 22.14 -7.10
C ASP A 68 -1.37 20.82 -7.79
N GLN A 69 -2.21 20.37 -8.73
CA GLN A 69 -1.93 19.22 -9.59
C GLN A 69 -0.67 19.41 -10.44
N ALA A 70 -0.40 20.63 -10.92
CA ALA A 70 0.80 20.91 -11.68
C ALA A 70 2.06 20.79 -10.80
N VAL A 71 2.04 21.28 -9.57
CA VAL A 71 3.17 21.14 -8.62
C VAL A 71 3.44 19.68 -8.31
N GLN A 72 2.40 18.90 -8.01
CA GLN A 72 2.51 17.45 -7.82
C GLN A 72 3.04 16.76 -9.08
N GLY A 73 2.46 17.07 -10.25
CA GLY A 73 2.89 16.52 -11.54
C GLY A 73 4.34 16.85 -11.88
N TRP A 74 4.87 18.02 -11.52
CA TRP A 74 6.28 18.36 -11.74
C TRP A 74 7.22 17.58 -10.81
N ALA A 75 6.77 17.22 -9.61
CA ALA A 75 7.50 16.34 -8.71
C ALA A 75 7.48 14.88 -9.21
N GLU A 76 6.31 14.39 -9.61
CA GLU A 76 6.08 12.99 -9.99
C GLU A 76 6.43 12.66 -11.44
N ARG A 77 6.10 13.53 -12.39
CA ARG A 77 6.15 13.27 -13.84
C ARG A 77 6.69 14.48 -14.62
N PRO A 78 7.91 14.96 -14.31
CA PRO A 78 8.46 16.18 -14.91
C PRO A 78 8.62 16.11 -16.42
N ALA A 79 8.87 14.92 -17.00
CA ALA A 79 8.97 14.76 -18.45
C ALA A 79 7.61 14.96 -19.13
N GLU A 80 6.54 14.40 -18.56
CA GLU A 80 5.17 14.63 -19.02
C GLU A 80 4.76 16.08 -18.83
N MET A 81 5.06 16.69 -17.67
CA MET A 81 4.73 18.10 -17.44
C MET A 81 5.44 19.06 -18.40
N ARG A 82 6.67 18.74 -18.82
CA ARG A 82 7.35 19.47 -19.91
C ARG A 82 6.60 19.32 -21.24
N ARG A 83 6.14 18.12 -21.58
CA ARG A 83 5.34 17.86 -22.79
C ARG A 83 4.00 18.58 -22.72
N THR A 84 3.31 18.53 -21.58
CA THR A 84 2.06 19.26 -21.33
C THR A 84 2.27 20.75 -21.53
N ARG A 85 3.29 21.34 -20.88
CA ARG A 85 3.64 22.75 -21.08
C ARG A 85 3.92 23.09 -22.54
N TYR A 86 4.70 22.27 -23.24
CA TYR A 86 4.99 22.47 -24.66
C TYR A 86 3.72 22.40 -25.52
N ASN A 87 2.87 21.40 -25.29
CA ASN A 87 1.61 21.23 -26.02
C ASN A 87 0.64 22.38 -25.75
N THR A 88 0.53 22.83 -24.50
CA THR A 88 -0.29 23.98 -24.11
C THR A 88 0.23 25.26 -24.78
N LEU A 89 1.54 25.51 -24.77
CA LEU A 89 2.14 26.62 -25.52
C LEU A 89 1.88 26.53 -27.03
N ARG A 90 1.93 25.32 -27.61
CA ARG A 90 1.62 25.11 -29.03
C ARG A 90 0.17 25.44 -29.37
N LYS A 91 -0.79 25.18 -28.47
CA LYS A 91 -2.20 25.58 -28.63
C LYS A 91 -2.35 27.11 -28.70
N VAL A 92 -1.57 27.86 -27.91
CA VAL A 92 -1.52 29.33 -27.99
C VAL A 92 -1.06 29.80 -29.36
N VAL A 93 0.05 29.24 -29.85
CA VAL A 93 0.65 29.63 -31.14
C VAL A 93 -0.24 29.27 -32.33
N SER A 94 -0.99 28.18 -32.22
CA SER A 94 -1.89 27.70 -33.30
C SER A 94 -3.30 28.32 -33.28
N GLY A 95 -3.62 29.17 -32.31
CA GLY A 95 -4.92 29.85 -32.22
C GLY A 95 -6.10 28.93 -31.89
N ALA A 96 -5.84 27.73 -31.35
CA ALA A 96 -6.84 26.68 -31.17
C ALA A 96 -7.69 26.80 -29.89
N SER A 97 -7.46 27.81 -29.04
CA SER A 97 -8.14 27.94 -27.73
C SER A 97 -8.23 29.41 -27.30
N ALA A 98 -9.15 29.72 -26.37
CA ALA A 98 -9.29 31.06 -25.81
C ALA A 98 -7.97 31.47 -25.11
N LEU A 99 -7.34 32.53 -25.62
CA LEU A 99 -6.02 33.00 -25.19
C LEU A 99 -5.89 33.21 -23.67
N ASP A 100 -6.97 33.63 -23.00
CA ASP A 100 -6.95 33.91 -21.57
C ASP A 100 -6.92 32.66 -20.70
N GLU A 101 -7.67 31.60 -21.02
CA GLU A 101 -7.66 30.33 -20.26
C GLU A 101 -6.29 29.67 -20.37
N VAL A 102 -5.77 29.56 -21.60
CA VAL A 102 -4.46 28.95 -21.84
C VAL A 102 -3.33 29.76 -21.20
N ARG A 103 -3.47 31.09 -21.08
CA ARG A 103 -2.48 31.92 -20.39
C ARG A 103 -2.38 31.55 -18.90
N VAL A 104 -3.51 31.36 -18.23
CA VAL A 104 -3.52 31.04 -16.79
C VAL A 104 -2.94 29.65 -16.56
N GLU A 105 -3.30 28.65 -17.38
CA GLU A 105 -2.73 27.31 -17.34
C GLU A 105 -1.21 27.32 -17.53
N VAL A 106 -0.72 27.99 -18.59
CA VAL A 106 0.73 28.10 -18.87
C VAL A 106 1.46 28.73 -17.70
N ALA A 107 0.91 29.81 -17.13
CA ALA A 107 1.51 30.47 -15.98
C ALA A 107 1.52 29.58 -14.73
N SER A 108 0.49 28.74 -14.53
CA SER A 108 0.48 27.75 -13.45
C SER A 108 1.53 26.65 -13.66
N LEU A 109 1.69 26.15 -14.89
CA LEU A 109 2.74 25.20 -15.25
C LEU A 109 4.16 25.78 -15.05
N LEU A 110 4.36 27.06 -15.35
CA LEU A 110 5.63 27.76 -15.13
C LEU A 110 5.91 28.01 -13.63
N GLN A 111 4.88 28.41 -12.88
CA GLN A 111 4.98 28.59 -11.44
C GLN A 111 5.35 27.28 -10.75
N ALA A 112 4.71 26.18 -11.13
CA ALA A 112 4.99 24.85 -10.60
C ALA A 112 6.43 24.37 -10.92
N ASP A 113 6.91 24.59 -12.15
CA ASP A 113 8.31 24.29 -12.53
C ASP A 113 9.33 25.09 -11.70
N ARG A 114 9.03 26.38 -11.43
CA ARG A 114 9.86 27.23 -10.57
C ARG A 114 9.87 26.72 -9.13
N LEU A 115 8.69 26.45 -8.55
CA LEU A 115 8.56 26.05 -7.14
C LEU A 115 9.28 24.72 -6.88
N THR A 116 9.13 23.75 -7.78
CA THR A 116 9.79 22.43 -7.67
C THR A 116 11.29 22.45 -8.04
N GLY A 117 11.82 23.60 -8.48
CA GLY A 117 13.25 23.80 -8.75
C GLY A 117 13.83 22.97 -9.91
N ARG A 118 13.00 22.24 -10.67
CA ARG A 118 13.45 21.35 -11.75
C ARG A 118 13.76 22.12 -13.05
N GLY A 119 13.17 23.30 -13.26
CA GLY A 119 13.45 24.17 -14.40
C GLY A 119 14.84 24.80 -14.37
N GLN A 120 15.36 25.16 -13.18
CA GLN A 120 16.71 25.75 -13.03
C GLN A 120 17.82 24.69 -12.97
N ARG A 121 17.56 23.49 -12.42
CA ARG A 121 18.55 22.38 -12.43
C ARG A 121 18.79 21.80 -13.84
N SER A 122 17.85 22.01 -14.77
CA SER A 122 17.95 21.58 -16.16
C SER A 122 19.09 22.25 -16.96
N LEU A 123 19.59 23.42 -16.54
CA LEU A 123 20.72 24.07 -17.21
C LEU A 123 22.08 23.45 -16.84
N ASN A 124 22.16 22.72 -15.71
CA ASN A 124 23.41 22.16 -15.19
C ASN A 124 23.52 20.64 -15.34
N ASN A 125 22.67 19.99 -16.14
CA ASN A 125 22.72 18.55 -16.43
C ASN A 125 22.73 17.60 -15.20
N ARG A 126 22.50 18.10 -13.98
CA ARG A 126 22.36 17.25 -12.79
C ARG A 126 20.97 16.61 -12.86
N ARG A 127 20.94 15.28 -13.02
CA ARG A 127 19.71 14.48 -12.91
C ARG A 127 18.99 14.89 -11.62
N ALA A 128 17.73 15.28 -11.75
CA ALA A 128 16.93 15.68 -10.61
C ALA A 128 16.66 14.44 -9.76
N THR A 129 17.44 14.26 -8.69
CA THR A 129 17.21 13.25 -7.66
C THR A 129 15.85 13.47 -7.05
N VAL A 130 15.03 12.43 -7.07
CA VAL A 130 13.81 12.35 -6.29
C VAL A 130 14.22 12.26 -4.83
N ALA A 131 13.73 13.18 -4.00
CA ALA A 131 14.01 13.17 -2.58
C ALA A 131 13.35 11.95 -1.92
N ALA A 132 13.90 11.47 -0.80
CA ALA A 132 13.20 10.54 0.09
C ALA A 132 11.82 11.10 0.49
N LEU A 133 10.91 10.25 0.97
CA LEU A 133 9.67 10.70 1.60
C LEU A 133 9.90 10.94 3.10
N ALA A 134 9.11 11.84 3.70
CA ALA A 134 8.99 11.89 5.15
C ALA A 134 7.79 11.03 5.56
N TYR A 135 7.86 10.31 6.67
CA TYR A 135 6.74 9.49 7.13
C TYR A 135 6.27 9.99 8.49
N LEU A 136 4.98 10.26 8.58
CA LEU A 136 4.31 10.66 9.80
C LEU A 136 3.42 9.52 10.21
N VAL A 137 3.55 9.12 11.47
CA VAL A 137 2.76 8.05 12.04
C VAL A 137 2.09 8.55 13.32
N SER A 138 0.81 8.21 13.47
CA SER A 138 0.03 8.50 14.67
C SER A 138 -0.65 7.24 15.18
N TYR A 139 -0.83 7.19 16.49
CA TYR A 139 -1.53 6.13 17.20
C TYR A 139 -2.29 6.74 18.38
N ARG A 140 -3.56 6.37 18.52
CA ARG A 140 -4.45 6.84 19.58
C ARG A 140 -5.35 5.70 20.04
N GLU A 141 -5.44 5.50 21.35
CA GLU A 141 -6.47 4.65 21.94
C GLU A 141 -7.73 5.49 22.13
N LEU A 142 -8.91 5.04 21.68
CA LEU A 142 -10.13 5.87 21.70
C LEU A 142 -10.53 6.36 23.11
N ARG A 143 -10.18 5.60 24.14
CA ARG A 143 -10.48 5.92 25.54
C ARG A 143 -9.41 6.77 26.22
N CYS A 144 -8.27 6.97 25.58
CA CYS A 144 -7.18 7.80 26.08
C CYS A 144 -7.08 9.09 25.26
N PRO A 145 -7.05 10.26 25.91
CA PRO A 145 -6.96 11.54 25.19
C PRO A 145 -5.59 11.78 24.55
N ASN A 146 -4.59 10.97 24.87
CA ASN A 146 -3.22 11.15 24.43
C ASN A 146 -2.99 10.41 23.12
N GLU A 147 -2.66 11.18 22.08
CA GLU A 147 -2.22 10.67 20.80
C GLU A 147 -0.70 10.63 20.76
N SER A 148 -0.14 9.45 20.49
CA SER A 148 1.27 9.25 20.22
C SER A 148 1.55 9.53 18.75
N ARG A 149 2.67 10.20 18.45
CA ARG A 149 3.10 10.44 17.08
C ARG A 149 4.61 10.30 16.94
N ALA A 150 5.06 9.93 15.75
CA ALA A 150 6.47 9.96 15.37
C ALA A 150 6.67 10.40 13.93
N THR A 151 7.89 10.88 13.64
CA THR A 151 8.39 11.07 12.29
C THR A 151 9.47 10.02 12.06
N VAL A 152 9.33 9.25 10.98
CA VAL A 152 10.25 8.15 10.62
C VAL A 152 10.67 8.26 9.16
N THR A 153 11.64 7.45 8.75
CA THR A 153 12.31 7.61 7.43
C THR A 153 11.82 6.66 6.36
N SER A 154 10.99 5.68 6.70
CA SER A 154 10.40 4.72 5.77
C SER A 154 9.01 4.29 6.21
N TRP A 155 8.26 3.72 5.27
CA TRP A 155 6.96 3.14 5.58
C TRP A 155 7.10 1.90 6.47
N TRP A 156 8.16 1.12 6.26
CA TRP A 156 8.53 -0.02 7.11
C TRP A 156 8.73 0.41 8.56
N GLN A 157 9.52 1.45 8.82
CA GLN A 157 9.68 1.97 10.19
C GLN A 157 8.36 2.48 10.78
N ALA A 158 7.49 3.08 9.98
CA ALA A 158 6.17 3.52 10.45
C ALA A 158 5.30 2.33 10.88
N ARG A 159 5.31 1.24 10.11
CA ARG A 159 4.61 -0.01 10.48
C ARG A 159 5.20 -0.66 11.74
N GLU A 160 6.53 -0.70 11.86
CA GLU A 160 7.21 -1.22 13.06
C GLU A 160 6.93 -0.36 14.30
N TRP A 161 6.86 0.96 14.13
CA TRP A 161 6.49 1.86 15.22
C TRP A 161 5.06 1.62 15.70
N LEU A 162 4.09 1.49 14.79
CA LEU A 162 2.70 1.13 15.15
C LEU A 162 2.64 -0.24 15.84
N PHE A 163 3.38 -1.22 15.33
CA PHE A 163 3.42 -2.55 15.90
C PHE A 163 3.96 -2.54 17.34
N ALA A 164 5.04 -1.78 17.59
CA ALA A 164 5.60 -1.64 18.94
C ALA A 164 4.58 -1.00 19.90
N TRP A 165 3.89 0.07 19.49
CA TRP A 165 2.84 0.69 20.30
C TRP A 165 1.68 -0.26 20.60
N ALA A 166 1.21 -0.99 19.60
CA ALA A 166 0.15 -1.98 19.78
C ALA A 166 0.59 -3.19 20.62
N ALA A 167 1.89 -3.49 20.70
CA ALA A 167 2.43 -4.56 21.54
C ALA A 167 2.67 -4.14 23.00
N GLU A 168 2.95 -2.85 23.24
CA GLU A 168 3.12 -2.29 24.59
C GLU A 168 1.78 -1.98 25.28
N ALA A 169 0.72 -1.74 24.51
CA ALA A 169 -0.62 -1.58 25.05
C ALA A 169 -1.07 -2.86 25.77
N ALA A 170 -1.57 -2.71 27.00
CA ALA A 170 -2.00 -3.85 27.81
C ALA A 170 -3.12 -4.61 27.07
N ASP A 171 -3.14 -5.96 27.19
CA ASP A 171 -4.17 -6.83 26.62
C ASP A 171 -5.57 -6.27 26.92
N GLY A 172 -6.17 -5.65 25.92
CA GLY A 172 -7.40 -4.89 26.07
C GLY A 172 -8.12 -4.81 24.74
N GLU A 173 -9.43 -5.04 24.80
CA GLU A 173 -10.40 -4.83 23.70
C GLU A 173 -10.60 -3.33 23.42
N GLN A 174 -9.55 -2.52 23.51
CA GLN A 174 -9.65 -1.09 23.24
C GLN A 174 -9.46 -0.84 21.76
N ASP A 175 -10.49 -0.23 21.19
CA ASP A 175 -10.46 0.31 19.84
C ASP A 175 -9.37 1.38 19.71
N THR A 176 -8.63 1.28 18.61
CA THR A 176 -7.52 2.17 18.27
C THR A 176 -7.79 2.91 16.98
N GLU A 177 -7.18 4.08 16.89
CA GLU A 177 -6.99 4.83 15.65
C GLU A 177 -5.50 4.90 15.34
N ALA A 178 -5.13 4.57 14.10
CA ALA A 178 -3.77 4.70 13.62
C ALA A 178 -3.73 5.26 12.20
N GLU A 179 -2.70 6.03 11.88
CA GLU A 179 -2.51 6.60 10.55
C GLU A 179 -1.03 6.58 10.16
N ILE A 180 -0.74 6.30 8.89
CA ILE A 180 0.56 6.54 8.27
C ILE A 180 0.37 7.43 7.05
N ILE A 181 1.10 8.55 7.03
CA ILE A 181 1.14 9.50 5.92
C ILE A 181 2.58 9.60 5.41
N ALA A 182 2.77 9.46 4.10
CA ALA A 182 4.02 9.85 3.46
C ALA A 182 3.92 11.28 2.93
N VAL A 183 5.00 12.05 3.04
CA VAL A 183 5.07 13.44 2.60
C VAL A 183 6.18 13.58 1.58
N ASP A 184 5.84 14.10 0.41
CA ASP A 184 6.82 14.37 -0.63
C ASP A 184 7.55 15.69 -0.35
N TYR A 185 8.85 15.61 -0.08
CA TYR A 185 9.70 16.80 0.10
C TYR A 185 9.71 17.74 -1.09
N VAL A 186 9.47 17.28 -2.32
CA VAL A 186 9.50 18.16 -3.49
C VAL A 186 8.19 18.94 -3.65
N SER A 187 7.05 18.26 -3.58
CA SER A 187 5.75 18.91 -3.78
C SER A 187 5.11 19.44 -2.49
N GLY A 188 5.51 18.91 -1.34
CA GLY A 188 4.88 19.13 -0.05
C GLY A 188 3.55 18.39 0.14
N HIS A 189 3.16 17.54 -0.82
CA HIS A 189 1.92 16.78 -0.75
C HIS A 189 1.99 15.63 0.25
N ASP A 190 0.84 15.38 0.86
CA ASP A 190 0.62 14.31 1.81
C ASP A 190 -0.08 13.16 1.08
N TYR A 191 0.44 11.94 1.26
CA TYR A 191 -0.06 10.69 0.70
C TYR A 191 -0.48 9.80 1.88
N PRO A 192 -1.78 9.74 2.20
CA PRO A 192 -2.25 8.83 3.24
C PRO A 192 -2.01 7.40 2.74
N LEU A 193 -1.20 6.64 3.46
CA LEU A 193 -0.83 5.28 3.07
C LEU A 193 -1.69 4.24 3.77
N LEU A 194 -1.99 4.46 5.05
CA LEU A 194 -2.66 3.49 5.90
C LEU A 194 -3.50 4.21 6.95
N THR A 195 -4.70 3.69 7.20
CA THR A 195 -5.55 4.07 8.33
C THR A 195 -6.08 2.82 9.02
N ALA A 196 -6.20 2.87 10.33
CA ALA A 196 -6.94 1.91 11.13
C ALA A 196 -7.89 2.69 12.04
N ASP A 197 -9.15 2.30 12.08
CA ASP A 197 -10.15 2.89 12.97
C ASP A 197 -10.99 1.75 13.56
N GLY A 198 -11.17 1.76 14.88
CA GLY A 198 -11.97 0.75 15.57
C GLY A 198 -11.31 -0.63 15.72
N LEU A 199 -10.01 -0.79 15.44
CA LEU A 199 -9.31 -2.07 15.64
C LEU A 199 -8.81 -2.21 17.07
N THR A 200 -8.94 -3.38 17.66
CA THR A 200 -8.23 -3.71 18.90
C THR A 200 -6.71 -3.78 18.67
N HIS A 201 -5.92 -3.72 19.76
CA HIS A 201 -4.46 -3.83 19.67
C HIS A 201 -3.99 -5.10 18.97
N ASP A 202 -4.65 -6.24 19.25
CA ASP A 202 -4.28 -7.53 18.67
C ASP A 202 -4.66 -7.63 17.19
N GLU A 203 -5.82 -7.09 16.80
CA GLU A 203 -6.21 -6.99 15.40
C GLU A 203 -5.26 -6.09 14.61
N LEU A 204 -4.93 -4.90 15.13
CA LEU A 204 -3.95 -4.01 14.51
C LEU A 204 -2.60 -4.70 14.32
N ARG A 205 -2.11 -5.42 15.34
CA ARG A 205 -0.88 -6.21 15.25
C ARG A 205 -0.97 -7.28 14.18
N THR A 206 -2.05 -8.04 14.16
CA THR A 206 -2.29 -9.12 13.20
C THR A 206 -2.30 -8.59 11.77
N GLU A 207 -3.01 -7.50 11.52
CA GLU A 207 -3.08 -6.87 10.20
C GLU A 207 -1.72 -6.29 9.76
N LEU A 208 -0.96 -5.68 10.68
CA LEU A 208 0.40 -5.22 10.39
C LEU A 208 1.37 -6.36 10.09
N VAL A 209 1.26 -7.51 10.77
CA VAL A 209 2.05 -8.72 10.45
C VAL A 209 1.72 -9.20 9.05
N ARG A 210 0.42 -9.33 8.71
CA ARG A 210 -0.02 -9.80 7.40
C ARG A 210 0.41 -8.87 6.26
N LEU A 211 0.40 -7.55 6.48
CA LEU A 211 0.98 -6.59 5.53
C LEU A 211 2.49 -6.79 5.38
N GLY A 212 3.21 -7.04 6.47
CA GLY A 212 4.64 -7.35 6.42
C GLY A 212 4.94 -8.59 5.57
N GLU A 213 4.12 -9.65 5.71
CA GLU A 213 4.23 -10.86 4.90
C GLU A 213 4.03 -10.58 3.40
N LEU A 214 3.06 -9.73 3.06
CA LEU A 214 2.79 -9.32 1.67
C LEU A 214 4.00 -8.61 1.04
N PHE A 215 4.73 -7.81 1.82
CA PHE A 215 5.90 -7.05 1.35
C PHE A 215 7.20 -7.85 1.35
N GLY A 216 7.16 -9.07 1.89
CA GLY A 216 8.35 -9.86 2.18
C GLY A 216 9.24 -9.14 3.19
N ASP A 217 8.65 -8.38 4.11
CA ASP A 217 9.39 -7.68 5.17
C ASP A 217 10.18 -8.67 6.02
N ILE A 218 11.17 -8.13 6.73
CA ILE A 218 12.01 -8.88 7.68
C ILE A 218 11.09 -9.67 8.62
N HIS A 219 11.12 -11.00 8.51
CA HIS A 219 10.31 -11.88 9.38
C HIS A 219 10.59 -11.52 10.84
N ARG A 220 9.51 -11.29 11.59
CA ARG A 220 9.52 -10.94 13.03
C ARG A 220 9.83 -12.15 13.93
N ASP A 221 9.90 -13.36 13.36
CA ASP A 221 10.02 -14.63 14.08
C ASP A 221 11.37 -14.87 14.78
N GLY A 222 12.18 -13.84 15.00
CA GLY A 222 13.49 -13.96 15.65
C GLY A 222 14.49 -14.83 14.89
N GLN A 223 14.13 -15.35 13.70
CA GLN A 223 15.06 -16.05 12.83
C GLN A 223 16.07 -15.05 12.27
N ARG A 224 17.22 -15.03 12.94
CA ARG A 224 18.44 -14.34 12.53
C ARG A 224 18.94 -14.93 11.21
N PHE A 225 18.37 -14.51 10.09
CA PHE A 225 19.10 -14.55 8.83
C PHE A 225 20.05 -13.35 8.81
N SER A 226 21.01 -13.39 9.74
CA SER A 226 22.12 -12.48 9.93
C SER A 226 23.24 -12.89 8.98
N THR A 227 23.12 -12.52 7.71
CA THR A 227 24.14 -12.87 6.72
C THR A 227 24.45 -11.67 5.85
N GLU A 228 25.73 -11.45 5.57
CA GLU A 228 26.24 -10.47 4.60
C GLU A 228 25.53 -10.56 3.22
N PRO A 229 25.23 -11.76 2.66
CA PRO A 229 24.40 -11.91 1.47
C PRO A 229 23.04 -11.21 1.52
N ARG A 230 22.42 -11.09 2.70
CA ARG A 230 21.14 -10.38 2.85
C ARG A 230 21.32 -8.88 2.69
N TYR A 231 22.38 -8.32 3.27
CA TYR A 231 22.70 -6.91 3.11
C TYR A 231 22.99 -6.58 1.64
N ASP A 232 23.73 -7.45 0.94
CA ASP A 232 24.00 -7.30 -0.50
C ASP A 232 22.69 -7.35 -1.32
N HIS A 233 21.79 -8.28 -1.01
CA HIS A 233 20.50 -8.38 -1.67
C HIS A 233 19.63 -7.14 -1.45
N LEU A 234 19.53 -6.66 -0.21
CA LEU A 234 18.77 -5.45 0.12
C LEU A 234 19.37 -4.21 -0.56
N THR A 235 20.69 -4.10 -0.58
CA THR A 235 21.40 -2.99 -1.23
C THR A 235 21.20 -3.02 -2.76
N ALA A 236 21.27 -4.20 -3.38
CA ALA A 236 21.00 -4.35 -4.81
C ALA A 236 19.55 -3.98 -5.15
N ALA A 237 18.59 -4.47 -4.37
CA ALA A 237 17.18 -4.14 -4.54
C ALA A 237 16.91 -2.64 -4.28
N TYR A 238 17.60 -2.04 -3.31
CA TYR A 238 17.53 -0.60 -3.03
C TYR A 238 17.97 0.20 -4.25
N VAL A 239 19.11 -0.15 -4.84
CA VAL A 239 19.61 0.52 -6.05
C VAL A 239 18.61 0.37 -7.20
N GLU A 240 18.01 -0.81 -7.40
CA GLU A 240 16.95 -1.01 -8.42
C GLU A 240 15.73 -0.11 -8.17
N ALA A 241 15.23 -0.06 -6.93
CA ALA A 241 14.05 0.74 -6.57
C ALA A 241 14.33 2.25 -6.66
N PHE A 242 15.47 2.70 -6.14
CA PHE A 242 15.93 4.08 -6.25
C PHE A 242 16.11 4.48 -7.71
N ALA A 243 16.66 3.58 -8.51
CA ALA A 243 16.85 3.78 -9.94
C ALA A 243 15.53 3.92 -10.70
N ALA A 244 14.56 3.06 -10.40
CA ALA A 244 13.21 3.09 -10.94
C ALA A 244 12.47 4.38 -10.54
N ALA A 245 12.56 4.80 -9.28
CA ALA A 245 11.95 6.05 -8.80
C ALA A 245 12.48 7.28 -9.55
N ASN A 246 13.77 7.28 -9.88
CA ASN A 246 14.43 8.36 -10.62
C ASN A 246 14.28 8.24 -12.15
N HIS A 247 13.66 7.18 -12.67
CA HIS A 247 13.48 7.00 -14.10
C HIS A 247 12.51 8.06 -14.68
N PRO A 248 12.82 8.68 -15.85
CA PRO A 248 11.94 9.66 -16.49
C PRO A 248 10.54 9.13 -16.78
N ASP A 249 10.44 7.85 -17.12
CA ASP A 249 9.21 7.15 -17.48
C ASP A 249 8.64 6.33 -16.31
N ALA A 250 9.05 6.61 -15.06
CA ALA A 250 8.47 5.97 -13.88
C ALA A 250 6.95 6.19 -13.77
N GLY A 251 6.44 7.27 -14.38
CA GLY A 251 5.01 7.53 -14.53
C GLY A 251 4.26 7.50 -13.20
N GLU A 252 3.12 6.81 -13.21
CA GLU A 252 2.27 6.58 -12.04
C GLU A 252 2.92 5.72 -10.94
N HIS A 253 3.90 4.87 -11.29
CA HIS A 253 4.58 3.99 -10.32
C HIS A 253 5.68 4.69 -9.52
N ARG A 254 5.96 5.97 -9.78
CA ARG A 254 7.06 6.68 -9.10
C ARG A 254 6.90 6.67 -7.58
N LEU A 255 5.69 6.90 -7.08
CA LEU A 255 5.42 6.85 -5.64
C LEU A 255 5.72 5.46 -5.08
N GLU A 256 5.25 4.41 -5.76
CA GLU A 256 5.49 3.01 -5.38
C GLU A 256 7.00 2.69 -5.27
N TYR A 257 7.81 3.16 -6.24
CA TYR A 257 9.25 2.96 -6.20
C TYR A 257 9.95 3.74 -5.07
N ARG A 258 9.48 4.96 -4.76
CA ARG A 258 10.01 5.74 -3.62
C ARG A 258 9.74 5.03 -2.31
N LEU A 259 8.49 4.60 -2.10
CA LEU A 259 8.09 3.84 -0.91
C LEU A 259 9.00 2.63 -0.72
N ARG A 260 9.24 1.86 -1.80
CA ARG A 260 10.11 0.69 -1.73
C ARG A 260 11.59 1.04 -1.52
N ALA A 261 12.08 2.11 -2.13
CA ALA A 261 13.45 2.55 -1.95
C ALA A 261 13.70 2.98 -0.49
N ASP A 262 12.78 3.74 0.11
CA ASP A 262 12.86 4.15 1.52
C ASP A 262 12.79 2.93 2.45
N ASP A 263 11.87 1.97 2.22
CA ASP A 263 11.79 0.73 3.00
C ASP A 263 13.08 -0.10 2.89
N LEU A 264 13.60 -0.33 1.68
CA LEU A 264 14.81 -1.12 1.46
C LEU A 264 16.06 -0.45 2.05
N ARG A 265 16.16 0.89 1.97
CA ARG A 265 17.24 1.65 2.59
C ARG A 265 17.27 1.40 4.09
N ASP A 266 16.15 1.60 4.76
CA ASP A 266 16.08 1.49 6.22
C ASP A 266 16.24 0.04 6.70
N GLN A 267 15.73 -0.94 5.94
CA GLN A 267 15.99 -2.36 6.19
C GLN A 267 17.48 -2.71 6.01
N ALA A 268 18.15 -2.19 4.98
CA ALA A 268 19.59 -2.39 4.78
C ALA A 268 20.41 -1.75 5.91
N LEU A 269 20.05 -0.54 6.34
CA LEU A 269 20.67 0.14 7.48
C LEU A 269 20.49 -0.65 8.79
N ALA A 270 19.31 -1.22 9.03
CA ALA A 270 19.05 -2.05 10.20
C ALA A 270 19.91 -3.32 10.20
N VAL A 271 20.01 -4.02 9.06
CA VAL A 271 20.87 -5.21 8.91
C VAL A 271 22.35 -4.85 9.10
N ALA A 272 22.81 -3.76 8.50
CA ALA A 272 24.21 -3.33 8.65
C ALA A 272 24.56 -2.91 10.08
N THR A 273 23.64 -2.23 10.78
CA THR A 273 23.79 -1.90 12.20
C THR A 273 23.96 -3.16 13.02
N TYR A 274 23.16 -4.18 12.75
CA TYR A 274 23.29 -5.50 13.39
C TYR A 274 24.63 -6.17 13.10
N LEU A 275 25.15 -6.05 11.87
CA LEU A 275 26.46 -6.58 11.46
C LEU A 275 27.64 -5.72 11.95
N GLY A 276 27.39 -4.58 12.60
CA GLY A 276 28.44 -3.64 13.02
C GLY A 276 29.19 -2.98 11.86
N THR A 277 28.56 -2.91 10.67
CA THR A 277 29.18 -2.37 9.45
C THR A 277 28.70 -0.94 9.19
N PRO A 278 29.59 0.02 8.88
CA PRO A 278 29.18 1.37 8.49
C PRO A 278 28.54 1.35 7.10
N SER A 279 27.22 1.47 7.03
CA SER A 279 26.45 1.35 5.78
C SER A 279 25.88 2.66 5.25
N ALA A 280 25.72 3.68 6.08
CA ALA A 280 25.16 4.97 5.66
C ALA A 280 26.00 5.62 4.54
N ASP A 281 27.33 5.63 4.70
CA ASP A 281 28.26 6.16 3.69
C ASP A 281 28.25 5.32 2.41
N HIS A 282 28.09 4.00 2.53
CA HIS A 282 27.99 3.10 1.38
C HIS A 282 26.73 3.36 0.56
N LEU A 283 25.57 3.45 1.20
CA LEU A 283 24.31 3.77 0.52
C LEU A 283 24.35 5.18 -0.10
N ALA A 284 24.92 6.17 0.59
CA ALA A 284 25.11 7.51 0.04
C ALA A 284 26.06 7.53 -1.18
N ALA A 285 27.10 6.69 -1.17
CA ALA A 285 27.99 6.50 -2.31
C ALA A 285 27.26 5.88 -3.51
N LEU A 286 26.39 4.89 -3.28
CA LEU A 286 25.54 4.28 -4.31
C LEU A 286 24.56 5.28 -4.91
N ASP A 287 23.94 6.14 -4.09
CA ASP A 287 23.06 7.22 -4.57
C ASP A 287 23.81 8.18 -5.49
N CYS A 288 25.03 8.56 -5.08
CA CYS A 288 25.90 9.44 -5.86
C CYS A 288 26.32 8.79 -7.19
N GLU A 289 26.78 7.54 -7.15
CA GLU A 289 27.18 6.79 -8.34
C GLU A 289 26.01 6.69 -9.32
N TYR A 290 24.83 6.30 -8.84
CA TYR A 290 23.66 6.13 -9.68
C TYR A 290 23.19 7.44 -10.31
N THR A 291 23.21 8.53 -9.53
CA THR A 291 22.86 9.87 -10.02
C THR A 291 23.82 10.34 -11.12
N GLN A 292 25.08 9.88 -11.09
CA GLN A 292 26.11 10.22 -12.07
C GLN A 292 26.13 9.30 -13.29
N ARG A 293 25.56 8.08 -13.21
CA ARG A 293 25.48 7.18 -14.36
C ARG A 293 24.79 7.87 -15.53
N THR A 294 25.33 7.75 -16.74
CA THR A 294 24.76 8.40 -17.94
C THR A 294 23.83 7.49 -18.72
N LYS A 295 23.97 6.16 -18.60
CA LYS A 295 23.09 5.20 -19.27
C LYS A 295 21.70 5.21 -18.60
N PRO A 296 20.61 5.34 -19.37
CA PRO A 296 19.28 5.08 -18.86
C PRO A 296 19.13 3.58 -18.60
N LEU A 297 18.60 3.20 -17.44
CA LEU A 297 18.09 1.86 -17.24
C LEU A 297 16.83 1.67 -18.11
N PRO A 298 16.48 0.43 -18.49
CA PRO A 298 15.19 0.18 -19.11
C PRO A 298 14.06 0.65 -18.19
N SER A 299 13.01 1.24 -18.78
CA SER A 299 11.83 1.64 -18.02
C SER A 299 11.22 0.42 -17.36
N PRO A 300 11.01 0.42 -16.03
CA PRO A 300 10.36 -0.69 -15.38
C PRO A 300 8.88 -0.71 -15.79
N SER A 301 8.44 -1.80 -16.42
CA SER A 301 7.05 -1.93 -16.88
C SER A 301 6.08 -2.23 -15.74
N TRP A 302 6.57 -2.76 -14.61
CA TRP A 302 5.79 -3.16 -13.44
C TRP A 302 6.48 -2.67 -12.16
N SER A 303 5.68 -2.28 -11.17
CA SER A 303 6.19 -1.94 -9.85
C SER A 303 6.50 -3.19 -9.02
N TRP A 304 7.15 -3.00 -7.87
CA TRP A 304 7.31 -4.07 -6.89
C TRP A 304 5.96 -4.55 -6.34
N LEU A 305 4.97 -3.66 -6.22
CA LEU A 305 3.64 -3.99 -5.72
C LEU A 305 2.87 -4.82 -6.74
N ASP A 306 3.00 -4.53 -8.04
CA ASP A 306 2.48 -5.40 -9.11
C ASP A 306 3.10 -6.79 -9.06
N ARG A 307 4.41 -6.89 -8.76
CA ARG A 307 5.10 -8.17 -8.57
C ARG A 307 4.53 -8.93 -7.37
N CYS A 308 4.31 -8.26 -6.22
CA CYS A 308 3.70 -8.87 -5.04
C CYS A 308 2.30 -9.43 -5.33
N VAL A 309 1.43 -8.65 -5.99
CA VAL A 309 0.07 -9.10 -6.34
C VAL A 309 0.11 -10.31 -7.27
N LYS A 310 0.90 -10.24 -8.35
CA LYS A 310 1.03 -11.36 -9.30
C LYS A 310 1.62 -12.61 -8.66
N GLN A 311 2.58 -12.45 -7.75
CA GLN A 311 3.15 -13.57 -7.02
C GLN A 311 2.12 -14.21 -6.07
N ALA A 312 1.30 -13.40 -5.39
CA ALA A 312 0.21 -13.89 -4.56
C ALA A 312 -0.86 -14.62 -5.40
N GLU A 313 -1.24 -14.07 -6.56
CA GLU A 313 -2.19 -14.69 -7.49
C GLU A 313 -1.66 -16.04 -8.00
N HIS A 314 -0.40 -16.08 -8.44
CA HIS A 314 0.23 -17.30 -8.92
C HIS A 314 0.36 -18.37 -7.82
N ALA A 315 0.70 -17.95 -6.60
CA ALA A 315 0.76 -18.86 -5.46
C ALA A 315 -0.63 -19.41 -5.11
N ARG A 316 -1.68 -18.59 -5.17
CA ARG A 316 -3.07 -19.02 -5.00
C ARG A 316 -3.49 -20.02 -6.08
N GLU A 317 -3.16 -19.76 -7.36
CA GLU A 317 -3.46 -20.69 -8.46
C GLU A 317 -2.77 -22.04 -8.27
N THR A 318 -1.51 -22.01 -7.83
CA THR A 318 -0.72 -23.21 -7.50
C THR A 318 -1.41 -23.98 -6.38
N LEU A 319 -1.74 -23.31 -5.27
CA LEU A 319 -2.46 -23.92 -4.15
C LEU A 319 -3.80 -24.52 -4.56
N TYR A 320 -4.53 -23.84 -5.44
CA TYR A 320 -5.82 -24.31 -5.95
C TYR A 320 -5.73 -25.46 -6.95
N SER A 321 -4.53 -25.79 -7.40
CA SER A 321 -4.25 -27.02 -8.16
C SER A 321 -3.84 -28.19 -7.26
N GLU A 322 -3.49 -27.93 -6.00
CA GLU A 322 -3.08 -28.95 -5.03
C GLU A 322 -4.29 -29.63 -4.36
N ALA A 323 -4.14 -30.93 -4.10
CA ALA A 323 -5.08 -31.70 -3.31
C ALA A 323 -4.49 -31.96 -1.93
N PHE A 324 -5.31 -31.78 -0.90
CA PHE A 324 -4.95 -32.09 0.48
C PHE A 324 -5.87 -33.19 0.99
N THR A 325 -5.32 -34.22 1.62
CA THR A 325 -6.11 -35.35 2.09
C THR A 325 -5.48 -35.98 3.33
N ILE A 326 -6.31 -36.26 4.33
CA ILE A 326 -5.96 -36.97 5.55
C ILE A 326 -6.82 -38.22 5.62
N ARG A 327 -6.20 -39.35 5.97
CA ARG A 327 -6.87 -40.62 6.20
C ARG A 327 -6.59 -41.12 7.60
N TYR A 328 -7.61 -41.61 8.29
CA TYR A 328 -7.44 -42.27 9.58
C TYR A 328 -8.48 -43.37 9.79
N GLY A 329 -8.16 -44.34 10.64
CA GLY A 329 -9.02 -45.48 10.93
C GLY A 329 -10.11 -45.14 11.95
N LEU A 330 -11.31 -45.68 11.74
CA LEU A 330 -12.44 -45.57 12.67
C LEU A 330 -12.59 -46.88 13.47
N THR A 331 -12.67 -48.01 12.77
CA THR A 331 -12.76 -49.37 13.33
C THR A 331 -12.01 -50.36 12.45
N ALA A 332 -11.94 -51.63 12.84
CA ALA A 332 -11.41 -52.68 11.97
C ALA A 332 -12.17 -52.69 10.62
N GLY A 333 -11.46 -52.43 9.53
CA GLY A 333 -12.03 -52.40 8.18
C GLY A 333 -12.73 -51.10 7.77
N ARG A 334 -12.80 -50.06 8.62
CA ARG A 334 -13.42 -48.75 8.28
C ARG A 334 -12.47 -47.60 8.61
N GLY A 335 -12.43 -46.61 7.74
CA GLY A 335 -11.67 -45.38 7.92
C GLY A 335 -12.43 -44.17 7.39
N LEU A 336 -11.90 -42.99 7.67
CA LEU A 336 -12.39 -41.73 7.16
C LEU A 336 -11.29 -41.07 6.32
N GLN A 337 -11.69 -40.46 5.20
CA GLN A 337 -10.86 -39.60 4.39
C GLN A 337 -11.48 -38.20 4.38
N LEU A 338 -10.73 -37.22 4.86
CA LEU A 338 -11.11 -35.82 4.84
C LEU A 338 -10.11 -35.05 3.98
N GLY A 339 -10.55 -34.03 3.25
CA GLY A 339 -9.60 -33.31 2.42
C GLY A 339 -10.17 -32.12 1.66
N TRP A 340 -9.27 -31.47 0.93
CA TRP A 340 -9.54 -30.39 0.00
C TRP A 340 -9.22 -30.87 -1.42
N SER A 341 -10.16 -30.67 -2.34
CA SER A 341 -10.04 -31.08 -3.74
C SER A 341 -9.94 -29.87 -4.66
N PRO A 342 -8.98 -29.87 -5.60
CA PRO A 342 -8.86 -28.82 -6.62
C PRO A 342 -9.93 -28.93 -7.72
N VAL A 343 -10.61 -30.08 -7.83
CA VAL A 343 -11.55 -30.37 -8.93
C VAL A 343 -12.91 -29.71 -8.70
N GLN A 344 -13.40 -29.70 -7.45
CA GLN A 344 -14.72 -29.19 -7.11
C GLN A 344 -14.65 -27.74 -6.64
N ARG A 345 -14.65 -26.80 -7.60
CA ARG A 345 -14.42 -25.36 -7.34
C ARG A 345 -15.36 -24.73 -6.30
N GLU A 346 -16.63 -25.13 -6.28
CA GLU A 346 -17.65 -24.57 -5.38
C GLU A 346 -17.75 -25.28 -4.03
N SER A 347 -17.21 -26.50 -3.91
CA SER A 347 -17.31 -27.33 -2.71
C SER A 347 -16.03 -28.15 -2.56
N ARG A 348 -14.95 -27.45 -2.21
CA ARG A 348 -13.60 -28.01 -2.22
C ARG A 348 -13.34 -28.96 -1.06
N TRP A 349 -14.00 -28.76 0.08
CA TRP A 349 -13.89 -29.67 1.22
C TRP A 349 -14.66 -30.95 0.97
N GLN A 350 -14.09 -32.11 1.27
CA GLN A 350 -14.68 -33.42 0.98
C GLN A 350 -14.51 -34.38 2.14
N ALA A 351 -15.52 -35.22 2.34
CA ALA A 351 -15.47 -36.34 3.27
C ALA A 351 -15.90 -37.64 2.58
N TYR A 352 -15.13 -38.70 2.80
CA TYR A 352 -15.43 -40.05 2.35
C TYR A 352 -15.26 -41.04 3.50
N GLU A 353 -16.14 -42.01 3.57
CA GLU A 353 -15.91 -43.22 4.34
C GLU A 353 -15.13 -44.21 3.48
N ILE A 354 -14.06 -44.78 4.03
CA ILE A 354 -13.26 -45.82 3.40
C ILE A 354 -13.60 -47.17 4.05
N HIS A 355 -14.02 -48.13 3.24
CA HIS A 355 -14.16 -49.53 3.64
C HIS A 355 -12.93 -50.31 3.15
N LEU A 356 -12.07 -50.69 4.09
CA LEU A 356 -10.84 -51.45 3.84
C LEU A 356 -11.19 -52.93 3.68
N SER A 357 -11.39 -53.37 2.44
CA SER A 357 -11.53 -54.79 2.09
C SER A 357 -10.19 -55.34 1.56
N ARG A 358 -9.92 -56.65 1.70
CA ARG A 358 -8.71 -57.29 1.18
C ARG A 358 -8.70 -57.23 -0.36
N GLY A 359 -8.27 -56.12 -0.94
CA GLY A 359 -7.97 -55.98 -2.36
C GLY A 359 -8.52 -54.74 -3.07
N ASN A 360 -9.51 -54.02 -2.50
CA ASN A 360 -9.99 -52.73 -3.03
C ASN A 360 -10.60 -51.88 -1.91
N ASP A 361 -10.15 -50.62 -1.80
CA ASP A 361 -10.75 -49.62 -0.92
C ASP A 361 -12.07 -49.15 -1.55
N LEU A 362 -13.20 -49.53 -0.96
CA LEU A 362 -14.51 -49.00 -1.36
C LEU A 362 -14.71 -47.66 -0.67
N GLN A 363 -14.87 -46.59 -1.45
CA GLN A 363 -15.12 -45.25 -0.93
C GLN A 363 -16.60 -44.90 -1.06
N THR A 364 -17.23 -44.56 0.06
CA THR A 364 -18.59 -44.01 0.09
C THR A 364 -18.50 -42.52 0.35
N VAL A 365 -19.11 -41.72 -0.51
CA VAL A 365 -19.12 -40.25 -0.37
C VAL A 365 -20.01 -39.87 0.81
N ILE A 366 -19.45 -39.14 1.76
CA ILE A 366 -20.24 -38.49 2.83
C ILE A 366 -20.78 -37.17 2.29
N GLY A 367 -19.93 -36.36 1.65
CA GLY A 367 -20.35 -35.14 0.99
C GLY A 367 -19.21 -34.23 0.55
N CYS A 368 -19.60 -33.11 -0.05
CA CYS A 368 -18.73 -32.03 -0.49
C CYS A 368 -19.24 -30.72 0.09
N TYR A 369 -18.34 -29.88 0.58
CA TYR A 369 -18.67 -28.76 1.47
C TYR A 369 -17.92 -27.50 1.07
N ARG A 370 -18.51 -26.35 1.40
CA ARG A 370 -17.99 -25.04 1.04
C ARG A 370 -16.91 -24.57 2.02
N SER A 371 -17.10 -24.83 3.30
CA SER A 371 -16.17 -24.44 4.36
C SER A 371 -15.69 -25.64 5.20
N LEU A 372 -14.59 -25.44 5.93
CA LEU A 372 -14.14 -26.40 6.93
C LEU A 372 -15.20 -26.59 8.02
N GLY A 373 -15.90 -25.52 8.41
CA GLY A 373 -17.02 -25.60 9.37
C GLY A 373 -18.13 -26.54 8.92
N ASP A 374 -18.56 -26.42 7.67
CA ASP A 374 -19.59 -27.30 7.06
C ASP A 374 -19.12 -28.76 7.02
N LEU A 375 -17.87 -28.99 6.64
CA LEU A 375 -17.25 -30.33 6.64
C LEU A 375 -17.29 -30.94 8.04
N LEU A 376 -16.81 -30.21 9.05
CA LEU A 376 -16.73 -30.69 10.43
C LEU A 376 -18.12 -30.96 11.01
N TYR A 377 -19.09 -30.10 10.73
CA TYR A 377 -20.48 -30.29 11.12
C TYR A 377 -21.06 -31.55 10.49
N ALA A 378 -20.90 -31.74 9.18
CA ALA A 378 -21.45 -32.90 8.49
C ALA A 378 -20.80 -34.22 8.90
N VAL A 379 -19.48 -34.23 9.14
CA VAL A 379 -18.77 -35.40 9.69
C VAL A 379 -19.25 -35.71 11.11
N HIS A 380 -19.55 -34.68 11.91
CA HIS A 380 -20.10 -34.86 13.24
C HIS A 380 -21.49 -35.51 13.20
N GLU A 381 -22.39 -35.01 12.35
CA GLU A 381 -23.74 -35.53 12.16
C GLU A 381 -23.74 -36.95 11.59
N TRP A 382 -22.96 -37.20 10.53
CA TRP A 382 -22.75 -38.55 10.00
C TRP A 382 -22.25 -39.51 11.08
N GLY A 383 -21.29 -39.07 11.91
CA GLY A 383 -20.78 -39.88 13.02
C GLY A 383 -21.82 -40.15 14.12
N ASN A 384 -22.78 -39.24 14.34
CA ASN A 384 -23.93 -39.47 15.23
C ASN A 384 -24.83 -40.59 14.68
N GLU A 385 -25.16 -40.54 13.39
CA GLU A 385 -25.99 -41.56 12.73
C GLU A 385 -25.34 -42.95 12.76
N GLN A 386 -24.01 -43.01 12.68
CA GLN A 386 -23.24 -44.26 12.73
C GLN A 386 -22.97 -44.77 14.16
N GLY A 387 -23.39 -44.03 15.20
CA GLY A 387 -23.17 -44.42 16.60
C GLY A 387 -21.70 -44.37 17.04
N LEU A 388 -20.86 -43.56 16.38
CA LEU A 388 -19.43 -43.46 16.69
C LEU A 388 -19.17 -42.53 17.89
N PRO A 389 -18.14 -42.76 18.73
CA PRO A 389 -17.72 -41.81 19.76
C PRO A 389 -17.15 -40.51 19.16
N HIS A 390 -17.35 -39.36 19.81
CA HIS A 390 -16.96 -38.05 19.30
C HIS A 390 -15.48 -37.95 18.88
N GLU A 391 -14.56 -38.47 19.71
CA GLU A 391 -13.10 -38.46 19.49
C GLU A 391 -12.66 -39.26 18.25
N VAL A 392 -13.49 -40.21 17.81
CA VAL A 392 -13.25 -41.05 16.63
C VAL A 392 -13.80 -40.40 15.36
N ARG A 393 -14.77 -39.48 15.47
CA ARG A 393 -15.42 -38.83 14.31
C ARG A 393 -14.55 -37.77 13.66
N VAL A 394 -13.81 -37.01 14.47
CA VAL A 394 -12.83 -36.03 14.02
C VAL A 394 -11.59 -36.20 14.88
N HIS A 395 -10.67 -37.03 14.40
CA HIS A 395 -9.41 -37.28 15.10
C HIS A 395 -8.66 -35.95 15.34
N PRO A 396 -8.14 -35.65 16.56
CA PRO A 396 -7.52 -34.35 16.87
C PRO A 396 -6.40 -33.94 15.90
N TYR A 397 -5.53 -34.89 15.53
CA TYR A 397 -4.51 -34.67 14.50
C TYR A 397 -5.11 -34.28 13.13
N ALA A 398 -6.24 -34.89 12.74
CA ALA A 398 -6.89 -34.53 11.49
C ALA A 398 -7.47 -33.11 11.57
N LEU A 399 -8.11 -32.75 12.69
CA LEU A 399 -8.64 -31.41 12.92
C LEU A 399 -7.53 -30.33 12.84
N GLU A 400 -6.40 -30.56 13.53
CA GLU A 400 -5.25 -29.66 13.51
C GLU A 400 -4.73 -29.44 12.08
N ARG A 401 -4.55 -30.53 11.33
CA ARG A 401 -4.05 -30.47 9.95
C ARG A 401 -5.05 -29.83 8.98
N LEU A 402 -6.36 -30.07 9.16
CA LEU A 402 -7.42 -29.42 8.37
C LEU A 402 -7.45 -27.91 8.64
N ARG A 403 -7.37 -27.49 9.92
CA ARG A 403 -7.30 -26.07 10.29
C ARG A 403 -6.05 -25.41 9.73
N ALA A 404 -4.88 -26.03 9.88
CA ALA A 404 -3.65 -25.51 9.32
C ALA A 404 -3.72 -25.33 7.79
N TRP A 405 -4.42 -26.22 7.08
CA TRP A 405 -4.65 -26.07 5.65
C TRP A 405 -5.64 -24.94 5.34
N ASP A 406 -6.73 -24.82 6.09
CA ASP A 406 -7.74 -23.76 5.95
C ASP A 406 -7.12 -22.37 6.23
N ASP A 407 -6.32 -22.25 7.28
CA ASP A 407 -5.55 -21.05 7.62
C ASP A 407 -4.57 -20.70 6.49
N TYR A 408 -3.89 -21.72 5.95
CA TYR A 408 -2.96 -21.55 4.82
C TYR A 408 -3.68 -21.02 3.58
N VAL A 409 -4.80 -21.63 3.18
CA VAL A 409 -5.63 -21.15 2.05
C VAL A 409 -6.14 -19.73 2.28
N THR A 410 -6.69 -19.46 3.47
CA THR A 410 -7.24 -18.15 3.84
C THR A 410 -6.17 -17.06 3.80
N SER A 411 -4.94 -17.38 4.22
CA SER A 411 -3.81 -16.44 4.16
C SER A 411 -3.46 -16.00 2.72
N PHE A 412 -3.58 -16.88 1.73
CA PHE A 412 -3.33 -16.51 0.33
C PHE A 412 -4.43 -15.64 -0.25
N GLU A 413 -5.69 -15.96 0.03
CA GLU A 413 -6.81 -15.13 -0.43
C GLU A 413 -6.72 -13.73 0.17
N TYR A 414 -6.39 -13.64 1.46
CA TYR A 414 -6.09 -12.37 2.11
C TYR A 414 -4.95 -11.62 1.39
N ARG A 415 -3.81 -12.28 1.10
CA ARG A 415 -2.66 -11.61 0.46
C ARG A 415 -3.00 -11.07 -0.93
N VAL A 416 -3.78 -11.81 -1.72
CA VAL A 416 -4.25 -11.35 -3.04
C VAL A 416 -5.17 -10.14 -2.89
N ALA A 417 -6.15 -10.23 -1.98
CA ALA A 417 -7.09 -9.16 -1.68
C ALA A 417 -6.39 -7.88 -1.20
N ALA A 418 -5.59 -8.00 -0.14
CA ALA A 418 -4.84 -6.91 0.47
C ALA A 418 -3.87 -6.28 -0.52
N GLY A 419 -3.17 -7.08 -1.32
CA GLY A 419 -2.27 -6.57 -2.36
C GLY A 419 -2.98 -5.75 -3.43
N ALA A 420 -4.14 -6.22 -3.91
CA ALA A 420 -4.94 -5.50 -4.88
C ALA A 420 -5.50 -4.18 -4.31
N LEU A 421 -6.08 -4.23 -3.11
CA LEU A 421 -6.63 -3.06 -2.41
C LEU A 421 -5.54 -2.03 -2.11
N LEU A 422 -4.38 -2.47 -1.65
CA LEU A 422 -3.27 -1.59 -1.35
C LEU A 422 -2.72 -0.91 -2.60
N ARG A 423 -2.60 -1.66 -3.71
CA ARG A 423 -2.20 -1.09 -4.99
C ARG A 423 -3.15 0.00 -5.45
N GLU A 424 -4.44 -0.25 -5.32
CA GLU A 424 -5.46 0.75 -5.65
C GLU A 424 -5.38 1.97 -4.74
N ALA A 425 -5.23 1.76 -3.42
CA ALA A 425 -5.07 2.82 -2.43
C ALA A 425 -3.91 3.76 -2.78
N ILE A 426 -2.70 3.20 -3.01
CA ILE A 426 -1.51 3.99 -3.34
C ILE A 426 -1.68 4.76 -4.66
N ARG A 427 -2.27 4.14 -5.69
CA ARG A 427 -2.44 4.77 -7.01
C ARG A 427 -3.52 5.84 -7.04
N THR A 428 -4.58 5.67 -6.25
CA THR A 428 -5.67 6.64 -6.13
C THR A 428 -5.41 7.72 -5.09
N GLY A 429 -4.37 7.56 -4.26
CA GLY A 429 -4.06 8.48 -3.16
C GLY A 429 -5.05 8.37 -1.99
N LYS A 430 -5.78 7.25 -1.88
CA LYS A 430 -6.64 6.94 -0.73
C LYS A 430 -5.84 6.09 0.27
N PRO A 431 -6.10 6.22 1.59
CA PRO A 431 -5.46 5.33 2.56
C PRO A 431 -5.90 3.87 2.35
N TYR A 432 -4.98 2.95 2.60
CA TYR A 432 -5.34 1.54 2.80
C TYR A 432 -5.94 1.38 4.20
N GLU A 433 -7.22 1.02 4.26
CA GLU A 433 -7.93 0.78 5.50
C GLU A 433 -7.59 -0.61 6.04
N LEU A 434 -6.99 -0.67 7.23
CA LEU A 434 -6.87 -1.90 8.00
C LEU A 434 -8.25 -2.27 8.53
N LEU A 435 -8.65 -3.52 8.30
CA LEU A 435 -9.94 -4.04 8.70
C LEU A 435 -9.75 -5.34 9.48
N PRO A 436 -10.70 -5.71 10.34
CA PRO A 436 -10.66 -7.01 11.00
C PRO A 436 -10.61 -8.12 9.96
N ALA A 437 -9.80 -9.16 10.25
CA ALA A 437 -9.58 -10.33 9.40
C ALA A 437 -10.87 -10.92 8.79
N GLU A 438 -11.93 -10.98 9.61
CA GLU A 438 -13.23 -11.54 9.27
C GLU A 438 -13.93 -10.77 8.15
N THR A 439 -13.61 -9.48 8.00
CA THR A 439 -14.19 -8.58 6.99
C THR A 439 -13.62 -8.84 5.60
N LEU A 440 -12.35 -9.29 5.51
CA LEU A 440 -11.65 -9.53 4.26
C LEU A 440 -11.69 -11.00 3.81
N ALA A 441 -11.87 -11.93 4.76
CA ALA A 441 -11.83 -13.37 4.49
C ALA A 441 -13.13 -13.95 3.89
N SER A 442 -14.23 -13.20 3.81
CA SER A 442 -15.43 -13.64 3.08
C SER A 442 -15.21 -13.45 1.58
N PRO A 443 -15.07 -14.54 0.78
CA PRO A 443 -14.84 -14.43 -0.67
C PRO A 443 -15.98 -13.68 -1.39
N TRP A 444 -17.17 -13.63 -0.76
CA TRP A 444 -18.36 -12.97 -1.26
C TRP A 444 -18.43 -11.48 -0.89
N ALA A 445 -17.89 -11.08 0.27
CA ALA A 445 -17.78 -9.66 0.63
C ALA A 445 -16.82 -8.91 -0.33
N MET A 446 -15.84 -9.61 -0.90
CA MET A 446 -14.91 -9.06 -1.89
C MET A 446 -15.53 -8.89 -3.28
N GLU A 447 -16.45 -9.77 -3.70
CA GLU A 447 -17.20 -9.60 -4.96
C GLU A 447 -18.19 -8.44 -4.84
N GLU A 448 -18.94 -8.34 -3.72
CA GLU A 448 -19.79 -7.20 -3.40
C GLU A 448 -18.99 -5.90 -3.23
N ARG A 449 -17.78 -5.95 -2.67
CA ARG A 449 -16.92 -4.76 -2.52
C ARG A 449 -16.24 -4.36 -3.82
N ALA A 450 -15.85 -5.30 -4.68
CA ALA A 450 -15.35 -5.00 -6.03
C ALA A 450 -16.48 -4.51 -6.96
N GLU A 451 -17.72 -4.94 -6.74
CA GLU A 451 -18.92 -4.43 -7.40
C GLU A 451 -19.30 -3.04 -6.85
N PHE A 452 -19.19 -2.81 -5.54
CA PHE A 452 -19.35 -1.50 -4.88
C PHE A 452 -18.29 -0.48 -5.32
N LEU A 453 -17.01 -0.88 -5.40
CA LEU A 453 -15.94 -0.02 -5.90
C LEU A 453 -16.07 0.24 -7.41
N ARG A 454 -16.61 -0.70 -8.19
CA ARG A 454 -17.00 -0.47 -9.59
C ARG A 454 -18.17 0.51 -9.70
N SER A 455 -19.21 0.38 -8.89
CA SER A 455 -20.35 1.32 -8.89
C SER A 455 -19.94 2.73 -8.44
N PHE A 456 -18.94 2.85 -7.55
CA PHE A 456 -18.43 4.14 -7.08
C PHE A 456 -17.66 4.92 -8.15
N HIS A 457 -17.19 4.25 -9.21
CA HIS A 457 -16.50 4.88 -10.35
C HIS A 457 -17.44 5.19 -11.52
N GLU A 458 -18.60 4.54 -11.61
CA GLU A 458 -19.63 4.81 -12.63
C GLU A 458 -20.52 6.01 -12.29
N ASP A 459 -20.62 6.40 -11.01
CA ASP A 459 -21.35 7.61 -10.57
C ASP A 459 -20.49 8.90 -10.55
N ALA A 460 -19.20 8.81 -10.91
CA ALA A 460 -18.26 9.93 -10.94
C ALA A 460 -17.78 10.31 -12.37
N ALA A 461 -18.42 9.77 -13.40
CA ALA A 461 -18.27 10.14 -14.82
C ALA A 461 -19.59 10.71 -15.35
#